data_AF-A0A316UF53-F1
#
_entry.id   AF-A0A316UF53-F1
#
_cell.length_a   1.000
_cell.length_b   1.000
_cell.length_c   1.000
_cell.angle_alpha   90.00
_cell.angle_beta   90.00
_cell.angle_gamma   90.00
#
_symmetry.space_group_name_H-M   'P 1'
#
loop_
_entity.id
_entity.type
_entity.pdbx_description
1 polymer ?
#
loop_
_entity_poly.entity_id
_entity_poly.type
_entity_poly.pdbx_seq_one_letter_code
_entity_poly.pdbx_strand_id
1 'polypeptide(L)'
;YYNPANGGGHMLTIVPELDVGEPINIIVSGRSSRSVLTPVGFLLWATSINYGVSCLGSSDIGTVQSANLGDGFGPRPQGSDGEGINGVLRYNYGSPYFGTCKETFDGGSHMRWFIQNGSDADSSAIFLAASTELPLAYGHDIAQNGYNIGRDEIVGNATNPEGTSWEGNTYNTTVIWVPAGLLLNATSDGVNHPNVALPGQPAQDGRVAVLTITQLDGSASQVEIANGARRTGHAGVALLFTLLAAGLLL
;
A
#
# COMPACT_ATOMS: atom_id res chain seq x y z
N TYR A 1 1.05 11.41 2.63
CA TYR A 1 0.72 10.90 3.97
C TYR A 1 0.71 12.05 4.94
N TYR A 2 -0.17 12.01 5.93
CA TYR A 2 -0.04 12.78 7.16
C TYR A 2 0.65 11.92 8.21
N ASN A 3 1.48 12.51 9.07
CA ASN A 3 2.16 11.77 10.12
C ASN A 3 1.11 11.23 11.12
N PRO A 4 0.99 9.90 11.31
CA PRO A 4 0.01 9.33 12.24
C PRO A 4 0.09 9.88 13.66
N ALA A 5 1.30 10.21 14.15
CA ALA A 5 1.50 10.72 15.50
C ALA A 5 0.77 12.05 15.76
N ASN A 6 0.51 12.85 14.71
CA ASN A 6 -0.20 14.13 14.85
C ASN A 6 -1.68 13.96 15.22
N GLY A 7 -2.28 12.80 14.91
CA GLY A 7 -3.67 12.47 15.21
C GLY A 7 -3.82 11.34 16.24
N GLY A 8 -2.79 11.06 17.03
CA GLY A 8 -2.80 9.99 18.04
C GLY A 8 -2.65 8.57 17.47
N GLY A 9 -2.28 8.45 16.20
CA GLY A 9 -1.87 7.20 15.56
C GLY A 9 -0.39 6.88 15.78
N HIS A 10 0.07 5.77 15.22
CA HIS A 10 1.45 5.32 15.34
C HIS A 10 1.88 4.47 14.13
N MET A 11 3.19 4.29 13.98
CA MET A 11 3.81 3.55 12.87
C MET A 11 4.04 2.06 13.20
N LEU A 12 3.33 1.52 14.18
CA LEU A 12 3.26 0.09 14.44
C LEU A 12 1.83 -0.39 14.14
N THR A 13 1.68 -1.64 13.76
CA THR A 13 0.37 -2.29 13.74
C THR A 13 -0.10 -2.58 15.17
N ILE A 14 -1.38 -2.88 15.31
CA ILE A 14 -2.02 -3.34 16.54
C ILE A 14 -2.30 -4.82 16.34
N VAL A 15 -1.56 -5.65 17.08
CA VAL A 15 -1.79 -7.09 17.14
C VAL A 15 -2.82 -7.36 18.24
N PRO A 16 -3.94 -8.05 17.95
CA PRO A 16 -4.93 -8.36 18.98
C PRO A 16 -4.29 -9.04 20.19
N GLU A 17 -4.67 -8.60 21.39
CA GLU A 17 -4.24 -9.16 22.67
C GLU A 17 -2.75 -9.01 23.03
N LEU A 18 -1.95 -8.34 22.19
CA LEU A 18 -0.54 -8.05 22.47
C LEU A 18 -0.28 -6.54 22.57
N ASP A 19 0.69 -6.16 23.39
CA ASP A 19 1.18 -4.77 23.52
C ASP A 19 2.44 -4.54 22.65
N VAL A 20 2.49 -5.24 21.51
CA VAL A 20 3.54 -5.13 20.49
C VAL A 20 2.92 -5.07 19.10
N GLY A 21 3.65 -4.51 18.15
CA GLY A 21 3.21 -4.31 16.78
C GLY A 21 4.27 -4.60 15.73
N GLU A 22 3.85 -4.89 14.51
CA GLU A 22 4.73 -4.95 13.36
C GLU A 22 5.04 -3.53 12.86
N PRO A 23 6.29 -3.24 12.43
CA PRO A 23 6.66 -1.93 11.91
C PRO A 23 5.96 -1.62 10.59
N ILE A 24 5.24 -0.51 10.53
CA ILE A 24 4.72 0.08 9.29
C ILE A 24 5.87 0.85 8.63
N ASN A 25 6.71 0.14 7.88
CA ASN A 25 8.01 0.59 7.43
C ASN A 25 8.05 1.02 5.95
N ILE A 26 6.90 1.03 5.26
CA ILE A 26 6.74 1.61 3.92
C ILE A 26 5.45 2.45 3.86
N ILE A 27 5.49 3.53 3.08
CA ILE A 27 4.34 4.37 2.75
C ILE A 27 4.26 4.55 1.23
N VAL A 28 3.16 4.15 0.62
CA VAL A 28 2.75 4.63 -0.70
C VAL A 28 2.18 6.03 -0.53
N SER A 29 2.91 7.01 -1.06
CA SER A 29 2.57 8.42 -0.96
C SER A 29 1.24 8.73 -1.64
N GLY A 30 0.42 9.56 -0.99
CA GLY A 30 -0.78 10.18 -1.57
C GLY A 30 -0.51 11.07 -2.81
N ARG A 31 0.77 11.26 -3.17
CA ARG A 31 1.19 11.91 -4.43
C ARG A 31 1.32 10.95 -5.61
N SER A 32 1.10 9.65 -5.39
CA SER A 32 1.06 8.64 -6.46
C SER A 32 -0.14 8.89 -7.39
N SER A 33 -0.13 8.26 -8.58
CA SER A 33 -1.29 8.30 -9.48
C SER A 33 -2.56 7.88 -8.75
N ARG A 34 -3.67 8.62 -8.91
CA ARG A 34 -4.89 8.36 -8.14
C ARG A 34 -5.45 6.97 -8.39
N SER A 35 -5.23 6.41 -9.59
CA SER A 35 -5.55 5.03 -9.93
C SER A 35 -4.92 4.04 -8.95
N VAL A 36 -3.66 4.24 -8.56
CA VAL A 36 -2.91 3.42 -7.61
C VAL A 36 -3.45 3.54 -6.19
N LEU A 37 -3.99 4.70 -5.82
CA LEU A 37 -4.54 4.96 -4.48
C LEU A 37 -5.96 4.41 -4.27
N THR A 38 -6.40 3.49 -5.13
CA THR A 38 -7.63 2.71 -4.96
C THR A 38 -7.27 1.30 -4.54
N PRO A 39 -8.14 0.56 -3.81
CA PRO A 39 -7.87 -0.82 -3.46
C PRO A 39 -7.49 -1.70 -4.66
N VAL A 40 -8.24 -1.58 -5.76
CA VAL A 40 -7.98 -2.36 -6.99
C VAL A 40 -6.67 -1.95 -7.64
N GLY A 41 -6.41 -0.64 -7.79
CA GLY A 41 -5.17 -0.18 -8.43
C GLY A 41 -3.92 -0.47 -7.59
N PHE A 42 -4.03 -0.42 -6.27
CA PHE A 42 -2.97 -0.84 -5.36
C PHE A 42 -2.65 -2.33 -5.56
N LEU A 43 -3.66 -3.19 -5.65
CA LEU A 43 -3.44 -4.62 -5.88
C LEU A 43 -2.85 -4.91 -7.27
N LEU A 44 -3.24 -4.15 -8.30
CA LEU A 44 -2.62 -4.24 -9.64
C LEU A 44 -1.14 -3.83 -9.61
N TRP A 45 -0.81 -2.75 -8.90
CA TRP A 45 0.58 -2.34 -8.70
C TRP A 45 1.36 -3.38 -7.87
N ALA A 46 0.81 -3.87 -6.76
CA ALA A 46 1.43 -4.89 -5.94
C ALA A 46 1.72 -6.17 -6.75
N THR A 47 0.79 -6.56 -7.64
CA THR A 47 1.00 -7.69 -8.55
C THR A 47 2.16 -7.45 -9.51
N SER A 48 2.33 -6.21 -10.01
CA SER A 48 3.45 -5.84 -10.88
C SER A 48 4.82 -5.95 -10.22
N ILE A 49 4.89 -5.88 -8.89
CA ILE A 49 6.13 -6.04 -8.11
C ILE A 49 6.26 -7.43 -7.49
N ASN A 50 5.51 -8.41 -8.03
CA ASN A 50 5.47 -9.81 -7.63
C ASN A 50 4.85 -10.06 -6.24
N TYR A 51 3.82 -9.31 -5.85
CA TYR A 51 3.05 -9.57 -4.62
C TYR A 51 1.58 -9.79 -4.94
N GLY A 52 0.97 -10.80 -4.34
CA GLY A 52 -0.43 -11.12 -4.57
C GLY A 52 -1.17 -11.43 -3.28
N VAL A 53 -2.49 -11.47 -3.36
CA VAL A 53 -3.33 -11.98 -2.26
C VAL A 53 -2.92 -13.42 -1.96
N SER A 54 -2.84 -13.75 -0.67
CA SER A 54 -2.53 -15.11 -0.21
C SER A 54 -3.43 -16.15 -0.89
N CYS A 55 -2.83 -17.21 -1.43
CA CYS A 55 -3.52 -18.26 -2.18
C CYS A 55 -4.56 -19.04 -1.37
N LEU A 56 -4.37 -19.14 -0.05
CA LEU A 56 -5.36 -19.75 0.85
C LEU A 56 -6.50 -18.79 1.24
N GLY A 57 -6.61 -17.64 0.57
CA GLY A 57 -7.80 -16.79 0.61
C GLY A 57 -8.21 -16.45 2.03
N SER A 58 -7.27 -15.99 2.84
CA SER A 58 -7.51 -15.46 4.18
C SER A 58 -6.17 -14.91 4.66
N SER A 59 -6.17 -13.67 5.14
CA SER A 59 -5.29 -13.34 6.28
C SER A 59 -5.41 -14.50 7.26
N ASP A 60 -4.34 -15.26 7.49
CA ASP A 60 -4.36 -16.53 8.23
C ASP A 60 -5.38 -16.42 9.35
N ILE A 61 -6.53 -17.11 9.23
CA ILE A 61 -7.73 -16.81 10.03
C ILE A 61 -7.31 -16.73 11.51
N GLY A 62 -7.34 -15.52 12.08
CA GLY A 62 -6.81 -15.24 13.44
C GLY A 62 -5.60 -14.28 13.52
N THR A 63 -5.01 -13.84 12.40
CA THR A 63 -3.83 -12.95 12.36
C THR A 63 -4.14 -11.54 11.85
N VAL A 64 -5.42 -11.14 11.82
CA VAL A 64 -5.82 -9.79 11.39
C VAL A 64 -5.23 -8.77 12.34
N GLN A 65 -4.46 -7.83 11.79
CA GLN A 65 -3.93 -6.70 12.52
C GLN A 65 -4.64 -5.42 12.08
N SER A 66 -4.63 -4.43 12.96
CA SER A 66 -5.17 -3.10 12.68
C SER A 66 -4.06 -2.05 12.69
N ALA A 67 -4.34 -0.85 12.20
CA ALA A 67 -3.48 0.31 12.38
C ALA A 67 -4.34 1.53 12.74
N ASN A 68 -3.86 2.34 13.68
CA ASN A 68 -4.38 3.69 13.89
C ASN A 68 -3.48 4.67 13.16
N LEU A 69 -3.93 5.18 12.02
CA LEU A 69 -3.16 6.09 11.17
C LEU A 69 -3.34 7.57 11.52
N GLY A 70 -3.98 7.86 12.66
CA GLY A 70 -4.17 9.22 13.16
C GLY A 70 -5.04 10.08 12.25
N ASP A 71 -5.98 9.47 11.53
CA ASP A 71 -6.83 10.12 10.54
C ASP A 71 -8.27 10.34 11.00
N GLY A 72 -8.56 10.12 12.28
CA GLY A 72 -9.88 10.34 12.89
C GLY A 72 -10.79 9.11 12.89
N PHE A 73 -10.38 8.00 12.27
CA PHE A 73 -11.17 6.76 12.26
C PHE A 73 -10.73 5.74 13.33
N GLY A 74 -9.70 6.06 14.11
CA GLY A 74 -9.13 5.14 15.10
C GLY A 74 -8.49 3.90 14.46
N PRO A 75 -8.34 2.81 15.22
CA PRO A 75 -7.83 1.55 14.67
C PRO A 75 -8.71 0.98 13.56
N ARG A 76 -8.13 0.71 12.40
CA ARG A 76 -8.78 0.07 11.25
C ARG A 76 -8.07 -1.22 10.87
N PRO A 77 -8.79 -2.30 10.53
CA PRO A 77 -8.16 -3.53 10.07
C PRO A 77 -7.40 -3.30 8.76
N GLN A 78 -6.39 -4.13 8.54
CA GLN A 78 -5.70 -4.26 7.26
C GLN A 78 -6.67 -4.48 6.10
N GLY A 79 -6.25 -4.17 4.87
CA GLY A 79 -7.12 -4.34 3.70
C GLY A 79 -8.15 -3.23 3.52
N SER A 80 -9.16 -3.48 2.68
CA SER A 80 -10.21 -2.51 2.34
C SER A 80 -11.65 -3.00 2.54
N ASP A 81 -11.83 -4.26 2.93
CA ASP A 81 -13.14 -4.88 3.10
C ASP A 81 -13.78 -4.58 4.47
N GLY A 82 -13.00 -4.06 5.42
CA GLY A 82 -13.43 -3.82 6.80
C GLY A 82 -13.38 -5.05 7.69
N GLU A 83 -12.97 -6.21 7.16
CA GLU A 83 -12.85 -7.48 7.89
C GLU A 83 -11.40 -7.95 8.01
N GLY A 84 -10.46 -7.38 7.24
CA GLY A 84 -9.07 -7.80 7.23
C GLY A 84 -8.72 -8.78 6.12
N ILE A 85 -9.73 -9.28 5.41
CA ILE A 85 -9.57 -10.33 4.39
C ILE A 85 -8.87 -9.72 3.18
N ASN A 86 -7.85 -10.43 2.68
CA ASN A 86 -6.94 -9.93 1.63
C ASN A 86 -6.09 -8.71 2.05
N GLY A 87 -6.04 -8.41 3.35
CA GLY A 87 -5.16 -7.38 3.92
C GLY A 87 -3.68 -7.78 3.99
N VAL A 88 -3.34 -9.05 3.70
CA VAL A 88 -1.97 -9.55 3.58
C VAL A 88 -1.66 -9.90 2.13
N LEU A 89 -0.57 -9.34 1.61
CA LEU A 89 -0.01 -9.67 0.31
C LEU A 89 1.32 -10.41 0.51
N ARG A 90 1.54 -11.45 -0.29
CA ARG A 90 2.71 -12.33 -0.20
C ARG A 90 3.47 -12.32 -1.50
N TYR A 91 4.79 -12.50 -1.41
CA TYR A 91 5.63 -12.64 -2.58
C TYR A 91 5.16 -13.83 -3.41
N ASN A 92 4.86 -13.57 -4.67
CA ASN A 92 4.25 -14.55 -5.56
C ASN A 92 5.28 -15.29 -6.42
N TYR A 93 6.58 -15.17 -6.14
CA TYR A 93 7.64 -15.87 -6.89
C TYR A 93 7.60 -15.67 -8.42
N GLY A 94 7.08 -14.53 -8.89
CA GLY A 94 6.87 -14.26 -10.32
C GLY A 94 5.70 -15.03 -10.94
N SER A 95 4.87 -15.67 -10.12
CA SER A 95 3.67 -16.41 -10.51
C SER A 95 2.46 -15.93 -9.72
N PRO A 96 1.72 -14.93 -10.24
CA PRO A 96 0.55 -14.36 -9.56
C PRO A 96 -0.58 -15.35 -9.25
N TYR A 97 -0.65 -16.47 -9.96
CA TYR A 97 -1.70 -17.49 -9.81
C TYR A 97 -1.35 -18.60 -8.83
N PHE A 98 -0.06 -18.95 -8.67
CA PHE A 98 0.36 -20.12 -7.89
C PHE A 98 1.45 -19.82 -6.87
N GLY A 99 2.20 -18.74 -7.04
CA GLY A 99 3.39 -18.53 -6.23
C GLY A 99 3.12 -17.97 -4.84
N THR A 100 1.94 -17.37 -4.59
CA THR A 100 1.54 -17.09 -3.20
C THR A 100 1.21 -18.37 -2.42
N CYS A 101 0.85 -19.48 -3.10
CA CYS A 101 0.75 -20.79 -2.45
C CYS A 101 2.15 -21.38 -2.18
N LYS A 102 3.12 -21.10 -3.05
CA LYS A 102 4.52 -21.53 -2.87
C LYS A 102 5.18 -20.83 -1.68
N GLU A 103 4.90 -19.55 -1.49
CA GLU A 103 5.32 -18.77 -0.33
C GLU A 103 4.90 -19.41 0.99
N THR A 104 3.66 -19.93 1.07
CA THR A 104 3.21 -20.68 2.25
C THR A 104 4.18 -21.82 2.62
N PHE A 105 4.79 -22.50 1.66
CA PHE A 105 5.69 -23.62 1.93
C PHE A 105 7.16 -23.23 2.09
N ASP A 106 7.58 -22.09 1.53
CA ASP A 106 8.99 -21.70 1.44
C ASP A 106 9.35 -20.46 2.29
N GLY A 107 8.35 -19.77 2.84
CA GLY A 107 8.49 -18.44 3.44
C GLY A 107 8.69 -17.38 2.36
N GLY A 108 8.97 -16.15 2.78
CA GLY A 108 9.21 -15.05 1.85
C GLY A 108 8.76 -13.70 2.38
N SER A 109 8.91 -12.68 1.54
CA SER A 109 8.45 -11.34 1.85
C SER A 109 6.92 -11.26 1.82
N HIS A 110 6.34 -10.61 2.82
CA HIS A 110 4.93 -10.24 2.87
C HIS A 110 4.78 -8.76 3.18
N MET A 111 3.57 -8.24 2.98
CA MET A 111 3.14 -6.97 3.54
C MET A 111 1.69 -6.99 3.99
N ARG A 112 1.41 -6.34 5.10
CA ARG A 112 0.06 -5.87 5.46
C ARG A 112 -0.13 -4.45 4.95
N TRP A 113 -1.35 -4.06 4.59
CA TRP A 113 -1.61 -2.72 4.05
C TRP A 113 -2.82 -2.06 4.69
N PHE A 114 -2.74 -0.74 4.88
CA PHE A 114 -3.73 0.11 5.55
C PHE A 114 -3.88 1.42 4.79
N ILE A 115 -5.10 1.95 4.66
CA ILE A 115 -5.34 3.22 3.93
C ILE A 115 -5.57 4.35 4.94
N GLN A 116 -4.91 5.50 4.72
CA GLN A 116 -5.17 6.73 5.46
C GLN A 116 -6.19 7.59 4.72
N ASN A 117 -7.47 7.42 5.09
CA ASN A 117 -8.63 8.06 4.44
C ASN A 117 -9.67 8.59 5.43
N GLY A 118 -9.30 8.76 6.69
CA GLY A 118 -10.17 9.32 7.71
C GLY A 118 -10.45 10.81 7.55
N SER A 119 -11.53 11.27 8.21
CA SER A 119 -12.06 12.64 8.09
C SER A 119 -11.06 13.73 8.49
N ASP A 120 -10.11 13.41 9.36
CA ASP A 120 -9.21 14.41 9.96
C ASP A 120 -7.89 14.49 9.19
N ALA A 121 -7.54 13.46 8.41
CA ALA A 121 -6.29 13.39 7.67
C ALA A 121 -6.36 12.49 6.43
N ASP A 122 -7.27 12.76 5.49
CA ASP A 122 -7.34 12.01 4.22
C ASP A 122 -6.21 12.44 3.27
N SER A 123 -5.18 11.61 3.15
CA SER A 123 -4.17 11.74 2.09
C SER A 123 -4.27 10.65 1.03
N SER A 124 -5.20 9.72 1.20
CA SER A 124 -5.32 8.47 0.44
C SER A 124 -4.04 7.64 0.37
N ALA A 125 -3.04 7.93 1.21
CA ALA A 125 -1.78 7.18 1.27
C ALA A 125 -2.02 5.77 1.81
N ILE A 126 -1.21 4.82 1.35
CA ILE A 126 -1.29 3.42 1.79
C ILE A 126 -0.04 3.10 2.61
N PHE A 127 -0.25 2.66 3.83
CA PHE A 127 0.78 2.34 4.81
C PHE A 127 0.98 0.83 4.82
N LEU A 128 2.24 0.38 4.74
CA LEU A 128 2.57 -1.04 4.64
C LEU A 128 3.45 -1.47 5.82
N ALA A 129 3.07 -2.59 6.45
CA ALA A 129 3.93 -3.31 7.38
C ALA A 129 4.56 -4.48 6.64
N ALA A 130 5.85 -4.34 6.32
CA ALA A 130 6.59 -5.33 5.54
C ALA A 130 7.54 -6.15 6.40
N SER A 131 7.59 -7.45 6.10
CA SER A 131 8.50 -8.40 6.74
C SER A 131 8.81 -9.57 5.82
N THR A 132 9.86 -10.30 6.14
CA THR A 132 10.13 -11.63 5.59
C THR A 132 9.82 -12.69 6.64
N GLU A 133 9.00 -13.67 6.29
CA GLU A 133 8.65 -14.83 7.12
C GLU A 133 9.47 -16.07 6.73
N LEU A 134 9.68 -16.94 7.72
CA LEU A 134 10.18 -18.30 7.53
C LEU A 134 9.08 -19.20 6.91
N PRO A 135 9.46 -20.36 6.34
CA PRO A 135 8.50 -21.37 5.88
C PRO A 135 7.47 -21.80 6.93
N LEU A 136 6.34 -22.39 6.48
CA LEU A 136 5.36 -23.04 7.36
C LEU A 136 5.96 -24.07 8.33
N ALA A 137 7.05 -24.75 7.94
CA ALA A 137 7.77 -25.67 8.82
C ALA A 137 8.29 -25.01 10.11
N TYR A 138 8.42 -23.69 10.11
CA TYR A 138 8.80 -22.85 11.24
C TYR A 138 7.64 -21.95 11.71
N GLY A 139 6.40 -22.25 11.28
CA GLY A 139 5.19 -21.56 11.72
C GLY A 139 5.02 -20.14 11.18
N HIS A 140 5.66 -19.80 10.06
CA HIS A 140 5.66 -18.42 9.52
C HIS A 140 6.21 -17.37 10.50
N ASP A 141 7.15 -17.77 11.37
CA ASP A 141 7.85 -16.82 12.24
C ASP A 141 8.65 -15.80 11.40
N ILE A 142 8.85 -14.60 11.93
CA ILE A 142 9.63 -13.57 11.26
C ILE A 142 11.08 -14.04 11.13
N ALA A 143 11.64 -13.98 9.92
CA ALA A 143 13.03 -14.34 9.69
C ALA A 143 13.99 -13.39 10.43
N GLN A 144 15.22 -13.82 10.69
CA GLN A 144 16.24 -12.94 11.25
C GLN A 144 16.42 -11.70 10.36
N ASN A 145 16.40 -10.50 10.96
CA ASN A 145 16.38 -9.21 10.28
C ASN A 145 15.17 -9.00 9.33
N GLY A 146 14.10 -9.77 9.52
CA GLY A 146 12.99 -9.90 8.57
C GLY A 146 12.26 -8.61 8.26
N TYR A 147 12.13 -7.69 9.22
CA TYR A 147 11.49 -6.39 8.97
C TYR A 147 12.30 -5.50 8.02
N ASN A 148 13.62 -5.47 8.15
CA ASN A 148 14.48 -4.69 7.26
C ASN A 148 14.59 -5.37 5.89
N ILE A 149 14.72 -6.70 5.84
CA ILE A 149 14.81 -7.47 4.60
C ILE A 149 13.52 -7.31 3.79
N GLY A 150 12.36 -7.59 4.37
CA GLY A 150 11.08 -7.51 3.65
C GLY A 150 10.80 -6.11 3.11
N ARG A 151 11.12 -5.07 3.89
CA ARG A 151 11.04 -3.68 3.42
C ARG A 151 11.94 -3.44 2.20
N ASP A 152 13.21 -3.78 2.32
CA ASP A 152 14.21 -3.49 1.30
C ASP A 152 13.96 -4.31 0.01
N GLU A 153 13.42 -5.53 0.12
CA GLU A 153 12.97 -6.35 -1.02
C GLU A 153 11.79 -5.73 -1.77
N ILE A 154 10.74 -5.28 -1.06
CA ILE A 154 9.60 -4.59 -1.68
C ILE A 154 10.06 -3.32 -2.39
N VAL A 155 10.88 -2.50 -1.72
CA VAL A 155 11.40 -1.26 -2.29
C VAL A 155 12.24 -1.56 -3.52
N GLY A 156 13.14 -2.56 -3.44
CA GLY A 156 13.99 -2.99 -4.55
C GLY A 156 13.17 -3.42 -5.78
N ASN A 157 12.15 -4.26 -5.59
CA ASN A 157 11.25 -4.68 -6.67
C ASN A 157 10.48 -3.50 -7.26
N ALA A 158 9.98 -2.60 -6.41
CA ALA A 158 9.20 -1.45 -6.83
C ALA A 158 9.99 -0.43 -7.64
N THR A 159 11.27 -0.22 -7.31
CA THR A 159 12.14 0.77 -7.96
C THR A 159 12.97 0.20 -9.10
N ASN A 160 12.49 -0.84 -9.78
CA ASN A 160 13.15 -1.37 -10.97
C ASN A 160 13.35 -0.24 -12.02
N PRO A 161 14.58 0.01 -12.52
CA PRO A 161 14.85 1.05 -13.51
C PRO A 161 14.05 0.92 -14.81
N GLU A 162 13.63 -0.29 -15.18
CA GLU A 162 12.81 -0.57 -16.36
C GLU A 162 11.31 -0.35 -16.11
N GLY A 163 10.94 -0.01 -14.86
CA GLY A 163 9.56 0.01 -14.40
C GLY A 163 9.04 -1.39 -14.08
N THR A 164 7.77 -1.45 -13.67
CA THR A 164 7.06 -2.71 -13.41
C THR A 164 5.79 -2.78 -14.25
N SER A 165 5.31 -3.98 -14.54
CA SER A 165 4.09 -4.12 -15.33
C SER A 165 3.25 -5.35 -14.94
N TRP A 166 1.94 -5.20 -15.08
CA TRP A 166 0.98 -6.29 -14.92
C TRP A 166 -0.29 -6.02 -15.73
N GLU A 167 -0.72 -6.99 -16.55
CA GLU A 167 -1.96 -6.93 -17.35
C GLU A 167 -2.15 -5.60 -18.12
N GLY A 168 -1.08 -5.14 -18.78
CA GLY A 168 -1.11 -3.90 -19.57
C GLY A 168 -1.07 -2.61 -18.74
N ASN A 169 -0.97 -2.70 -17.40
CA ASN A 169 -0.64 -1.57 -16.55
C ASN A 169 0.88 -1.49 -16.38
N THR A 170 1.44 -0.31 -16.57
CA THR A 170 2.88 -0.06 -16.39
C THR A 170 3.11 1.03 -15.36
N TYR A 171 4.14 0.87 -14.54
CA TYR A 171 4.42 1.77 -13.42
C TYR A 171 5.89 2.15 -13.38
N ASN A 172 6.15 3.36 -12.90
CA ASN A 172 7.46 3.79 -12.44
C ASN A 172 7.35 4.22 -10.97
N THR A 173 8.29 3.79 -10.13
CA THR A 173 8.29 4.11 -8.70
C THR A 173 9.58 4.81 -8.31
N THR A 174 9.45 5.88 -7.54
CA THR A 174 10.58 6.54 -6.86
C THR A 174 10.47 6.34 -5.36
N VAL A 175 11.60 6.33 -4.66
CA VAL A 175 11.65 6.19 -3.20
C VAL A 175 12.37 7.37 -2.57
N ILE A 176 11.83 7.86 -1.45
CA ILE A 176 12.53 8.73 -0.50
C ILE A 176 12.59 8.00 0.84
N TRP A 177 13.75 8.03 1.49
CA TRP A 177 13.94 7.44 2.80
C TRP A 177 13.74 8.47 3.90
N VAL A 178 12.82 8.20 4.81
CA VAL A 178 12.69 8.94 6.07
C VAL A 178 13.64 8.31 7.09
N PRO A 179 14.55 9.09 7.70
CA PRO A 179 15.49 8.56 8.68
C PRO A 179 14.77 8.13 9.97
N ALA A 180 15.43 7.23 10.71
CA ALA A 180 15.00 6.82 12.04
C ALA A 180 14.84 8.02 12.98
N GLY A 181 13.88 7.92 13.90
CA GLY A 181 13.55 8.96 14.87
C GLY A 181 12.46 9.94 14.43
N LEU A 182 12.08 9.95 13.13
CA LEU A 182 11.02 10.83 12.64
C LEU A 182 9.65 10.16 12.57
N LEU A 183 9.60 8.90 12.13
CA LEU A 183 8.36 8.11 12.03
C LEU A 183 8.47 6.81 12.83
N LEU A 184 9.59 6.10 12.70
CA LEU A 184 9.94 4.93 13.51
C LEU A 184 11.29 5.17 14.18
N ASN A 185 11.45 4.70 15.41
CA ASN A 185 12.74 4.68 16.10
C ASN A 185 13.49 3.41 15.72
N ALA A 186 14.83 3.40 15.74
CA ALA A 186 15.59 2.15 15.65
C ALA A 186 15.52 1.43 17.01
N THR A 187 14.64 0.44 17.16
CA THR A 187 14.36 -0.20 18.45
C THR A 187 13.77 -1.60 18.29
N SER A 188 13.89 -2.41 19.36
CA SER A 188 13.12 -3.65 19.54
C SER A 188 11.93 -3.45 20.49
N ASP A 189 11.87 -2.33 21.22
CA ASP A 189 10.82 -2.06 22.20
C ASP A 189 9.48 -1.84 21.48
N GLY A 190 8.44 -2.55 21.92
CA GLY A 190 7.11 -2.52 21.30
C GLY A 190 7.04 -3.19 19.92
N VAL A 191 8.16 -3.70 19.40
CA VAL A 191 8.20 -4.40 18.10
C VAL A 191 7.90 -5.87 18.33
N ASN A 192 6.96 -6.43 17.56
CA ASN A 192 6.67 -7.85 17.60
C ASN A 192 7.89 -8.67 17.13
N HIS A 193 8.06 -9.90 17.62
CA HIS A 193 9.24 -10.74 17.36
C HIS A 193 10.60 -10.02 17.59
N PRO A 194 10.87 -9.45 18.77
CA PRO A 194 12.12 -8.70 19.02
C PRO A 194 13.39 -9.55 18.91
N ASN A 195 13.25 -10.88 19.02
CA ASN A 195 14.31 -11.87 18.88
C ASN A 195 14.88 -12.02 17.46
N VAL A 196 14.24 -11.41 16.45
CA VAL A 196 14.75 -11.45 15.06
C VAL A 196 15.89 -10.47 14.81
N ALA A 197 16.22 -9.65 15.80
CA ALA A 197 17.34 -8.75 15.76
C ALA A 197 18.67 -9.49 15.46
N LEU A 198 19.53 -8.83 14.67
CA LEU A 198 20.91 -9.27 14.52
C LEU A 198 21.70 -9.00 15.83
N PRO A 199 22.78 -9.73 16.10
CA PRO A 199 23.61 -9.48 17.28
C PRO A 199 24.04 -8.01 17.40
N GLY A 200 23.65 -7.35 18.49
CA GLY A 200 23.98 -5.95 18.76
C GLY A 200 23.17 -4.91 17.96
N GLN A 201 22.10 -5.33 17.26
CA GLN A 201 21.21 -4.46 16.49
C GLN A 201 19.78 -4.49 17.07
N PRO A 202 18.94 -3.48 16.80
CA PRO A 202 17.51 -3.57 17.05
C PRO A 202 16.81 -4.50 16.05
N ALA A 203 15.57 -4.91 16.34
CA ALA A 203 14.74 -5.73 15.44
C ALA A 203 14.43 -5.04 14.10
N GLN A 204 14.42 -3.70 14.08
CA GLN A 204 14.28 -2.88 12.88
C GLN A 204 15.06 -1.56 13.02
N ASP A 205 15.49 -1.00 11.89
CA ASP A 205 16.44 0.12 11.84
C ASP A 205 15.82 1.54 11.91
N GLY A 206 14.49 1.64 12.03
CA GLY A 206 13.73 2.89 12.12
C GLY A 206 13.50 3.62 10.79
N ARG A 207 14.07 3.17 9.67
CA ARG A 207 13.88 3.83 8.38
C ARG A 207 12.54 3.48 7.77
N VAL A 208 11.86 4.50 7.22
CA VAL A 208 10.61 4.32 6.48
C VAL A 208 10.82 4.68 5.03
N ALA A 209 10.47 3.78 4.12
CA ALA A 209 10.49 4.05 2.69
C ALA A 209 9.19 4.76 2.26
N VAL A 210 9.30 5.88 1.56
CA VAL A 210 8.15 6.59 0.99
C VAL A 210 8.19 6.43 -0.53
N LEU A 211 7.31 5.60 -1.07
CA LEU A 211 7.17 5.31 -2.49
C LEU A 211 6.24 6.33 -3.15
N THR A 212 6.63 6.90 -4.28
CA THR A 212 5.73 7.63 -5.18
C THR A 212 5.61 6.86 -6.48
N ILE A 213 4.42 6.32 -6.74
CA ILE A 213 4.14 5.42 -7.85
C ILE A 213 3.41 6.20 -8.94
N THR A 214 3.97 6.20 -10.14
CA THR A 214 3.37 6.81 -11.32
C THR A 214 2.92 5.70 -12.26
N GLN A 215 1.62 5.59 -12.50
CA GLN A 215 1.09 4.73 -13.56
C GLN A 215 1.32 5.42 -14.92
N LEU A 216 2.07 4.77 -15.80
CA LEU A 216 2.43 5.27 -17.12
C LEU A 216 1.38 4.89 -18.18
N ASP A 217 0.87 3.66 -18.11
CA ASP A 217 -0.19 3.13 -18.97
C ASP A 217 -1.09 2.14 -18.21
N GLY A 218 -2.28 1.87 -18.75
CA GLY A 218 -3.24 0.89 -18.22
C GLY A 218 -4.69 1.37 -18.14
N SER A 219 -5.60 0.45 -17.81
CA SER A 219 -7.05 0.69 -17.83
C SER A 219 -7.49 1.89 -16.96
N ALA A 220 -6.77 2.15 -15.87
CA ALA A 220 -7.09 3.25 -14.96
C ALA A 220 -6.55 4.63 -15.43
N SER A 221 -5.41 4.68 -16.12
CA SER A 221 -4.92 5.95 -16.71
C SER A 221 -5.81 6.40 -17.88
N GLN A 222 -6.33 5.44 -18.66
CA GLN A 222 -7.30 5.71 -19.72
C GLN A 222 -8.62 6.31 -19.18
N VAL A 223 -9.08 5.87 -18.00
CA VAL A 223 -10.27 6.44 -17.33
C VAL A 223 -10.02 7.86 -16.83
N GLU A 224 -8.82 8.16 -16.30
CA GLU A 224 -8.47 9.52 -15.89
C GLU A 224 -8.38 10.48 -17.09
N ILE A 225 -7.74 10.06 -18.19
CA ILE A 225 -7.66 10.84 -19.44
C ILE A 225 -9.07 11.11 -19.98
N ALA A 226 -9.94 10.10 -20.02
CA ALA A 226 -11.32 10.25 -20.48
C ALA A 226 -12.13 11.21 -19.59
N ASN A 227 -11.96 11.16 -18.27
CA ASN A 227 -12.63 12.07 -17.34
C ASN A 227 -12.07 13.50 -17.39
N GLY A 228 -10.76 13.65 -17.60
CA GLY A 228 -10.11 14.95 -17.82
C GLY A 228 -10.60 15.62 -19.11
N ALA A 229 -10.69 14.87 -20.21
CA ALA A 229 -11.24 15.34 -21.48
C ALA A 229 -12.73 15.74 -21.38
N ARG A 230 -13.52 15.03 -20.57
CA ARG A 230 -14.92 15.41 -20.29
C ARG A 230 -15.05 16.72 -19.52
N ARG A 231 -14.11 17.01 -18.60
CA ARG A 231 -14.09 18.25 -17.83
C ARG A 231 -13.66 19.47 -18.67
N THR A 232 -12.77 19.30 -19.63
CA THR A 232 -12.37 20.37 -20.56
C THR A 232 -13.40 20.61 -21.67
N GLY A 233 -14.21 19.60 -22.03
CA GLY A 233 -15.27 19.72 -23.05
C GLY A 233 -16.54 20.50 -22.63
N HIS A 234 -16.72 20.84 -21.36
CA HIS A 234 -17.90 21.60 -20.88
C HIS A 234 -17.69 23.13 -20.86
N ALA A 235 -16.52 23.64 -21.27
CA ALA A 235 -16.21 25.07 -21.23
C ALA A 235 -16.61 25.86 -22.49
N GLY A 236 -17.38 25.29 -23.43
CA GLY A 236 -17.57 25.95 -24.72
C GLY A 236 -18.84 25.57 -25.48
N VAL A 237 -20.02 25.77 -24.90
CA VAL A 237 -21.24 25.94 -25.71
C VAL A 237 -22.11 27.03 -25.08
N ALA A 238 -21.77 28.30 -25.33
CA ALA A 238 -22.73 29.38 -25.19
C ALA A 238 -23.66 29.32 -26.41
N LEU A 239 -24.87 28.78 -26.23
CA LEU A 239 -25.93 28.81 -27.24
C LEU A 239 -26.36 30.28 -27.43
N LEU A 240 -25.90 30.93 -28.50
CA LEU A 240 -26.46 32.18 -28.98
C LEU A 240 -27.76 31.86 -29.73
N PHE A 241 -28.92 32.14 -29.14
CA PHE A 241 -30.20 32.14 -29.85
C PHE A 241 -30.36 33.48 -30.58
N THR A 242 -30.08 33.50 -31.88
CA THR A 242 -30.59 34.54 -32.79
C THR A 242 -31.95 34.12 -33.32
N LEU A 243 -33.02 34.79 -32.86
CA LEU A 243 -34.33 34.72 -33.50
C LEU A 243 -34.36 35.64 -34.74
N LEU A 244 -34.41 35.03 -35.92
CA LEU A 244 -34.97 35.62 -37.12
C LEU A 244 -36.30 34.93 -37.42
N ALA A 245 -37.39 35.70 -37.44
CA ALA A 245 -38.56 35.38 -38.26
C ALA A 245 -39.35 36.66 -38.52
N ALA A 246 -39.18 37.19 -39.73
CA ALA A 246 -40.13 38.09 -40.38
C ALA A 246 -41.16 37.23 -41.13
N GLY A 247 -42.44 37.62 -41.10
CA GLY A 247 -43.50 36.95 -41.87
C GLY A 247 -44.85 37.65 -41.73
N LEU A 248 -45.18 38.43 -42.75
CA LEU A 248 -46.31 39.35 -42.95
C LEU A 248 -47.64 38.62 -43.33
N LEU A 249 -48.75 39.38 -43.27
CA LEU A 249 -50.04 39.24 -44.01
C LEU A 249 -51.17 38.40 -43.38
N LEU A 250 -52.10 39.04 -42.66
CA LEU A 250 -53.37 39.65 -43.14
C LEU A 250 -54.15 40.22 -41.95
#